data_AF-A0A934BE61-F1
#
_entry.id   AF-A0A934BE61-F1
#
_cell.length_a   1.000
_cell.length_b   1.000
_cell.length_c   1.000
_cell.angle_alpha   90.00
_cell.angle_beta   90.00
_cell.angle_gamma   90.00
#
_symmetry.space_group_name_H-M   'P 1'
#
loop_
_entity.id
_entity.type
_entity.pdbx_description
1 polymer ?
#
loop_
_entity_poly.entity_id
_entity_poly.type
_entity_poly.pdbx_seq_one_letter_code
_entity_poly.pdbx_strand_id
1 'polypeptide(L)'
;MDYFLKSPEAWDKTKKLIHKEPTKIVVTGGLDGIGFNLAELTEGDVVALVFIDTQKSEKLQHKRFCNAADKLAHGKNRVVSVITRNSGNRTQFHYKFLLQRNINNEPITIYNNGNAVLESTYDGSQPVKDISNLSGIELCEIEVRDW
;
A
#
# COMPACT_ATOMS: atom_id res chain seq x y z
N MET A 1 -15.98 -4.60 -6.67
CA MET A 1 -16.25 -5.67 -5.68
C MET A 1 -15.03 -5.72 -4.76
N ASP A 2 -15.18 -5.68 -3.43
CA ASP A 2 -14.07 -5.65 -2.46
C ASP A 2 -13.36 -7.01 -2.33
N TYR A 3 -12.92 -7.58 -3.45
CA TYR A 3 -12.37 -8.94 -3.54
C TYR A 3 -11.25 -9.19 -2.51
N PHE A 4 -10.34 -8.24 -2.37
CA PHE A 4 -9.20 -8.27 -1.46
C PHE A 4 -9.52 -8.25 0.04
N LEU A 5 -10.71 -7.76 0.40
CA LEU A 5 -11.10 -7.58 1.80
C LEU A 5 -12.14 -8.60 2.26
N LYS A 6 -12.75 -9.31 1.30
CA LYS A 6 -13.82 -10.29 1.56
C LYS A 6 -13.37 -11.74 1.36
N SER A 7 -12.24 -11.99 0.69
CA SER A 7 -11.73 -13.33 0.47
C SER A 7 -10.34 -13.50 1.12
N PRO A 8 -10.21 -14.32 2.16
CA PRO A 8 -8.91 -14.64 2.77
C PRO A 8 -7.89 -15.19 1.76
N GLU A 9 -8.37 -15.95 0.75
CA GLU A 9 -7.55 -16.52 -0.32
C GLU A 9 -7.08 -15.49 -1.36
N ALA A 10 -7.69 -14.30 -1.41
CA ALA A 10 -7.30 -13.27 -2.36
C ALA A 10 -5.82 -12.92 -2.18
N TRP A 11 -5.29 -12.96 -0.96
CA TRP A 11 -3.87 -12.68 -0.72
C TRP A 11 -2.93 -13.74 -1.23
N ASP A 12 -3.22 -15.01 -1.00
CA ASP A 12 -2.35 -16.08 -1.52
C ASP A 12 -2.38 -16.15 -3.05
N LYS A 13 -3.50 -15.78 -3.67
CA LYS A 13 -3.59 -15.59 -5.13
C LYS A 13 -2.78 -14.37 -5.59
N THR A 14 -2.84 -13.26 -4.84
CA THR A 14 -2.08 -12.03 -5.14
C THR A 14 -0.58 -12.24 -5.03
N LYS A 15 -0.10 -12.96 -4.00
CA LYS A 15 1.33 -13.33 -3.85
C LYS A 15 1.86 -14.06 -5.09
N LYS A 16 1.03 -14.92 -5.70
CA LYS A 16 1.40 -15.65 -6.92
C LYS A 16 1.42 -14.76 -8.17
N LEU A 17 0.73 -13.62 -8.15
CA LEU A 17 0.55 -12.73 -9.30
C LEU A 17 1.53 -11.54 -9.30
N ILE A 18 2.01 -11.10 -8.13
CA ILE A 18 3.05 -10.06 -8.06
C ILE A 18 4.40 -10.69 -8.43
N HIS A 19 4.86 -10.45 -9.66
CA HIS A 19 6.18 -10.90 -10.14
C HIS A 19 7.28 -9.84 -9.97
N LYS A 20 6.98 -8.73 -9.29
CA LYS A 20 7.91 -7.63 -9.03
C LYS A 20 8.61 -7.85 -7.71
N GLU A 21 9.91 -7.56 -7.66
CA GLU A 21 10.63 -7.50 -6.38
C GLU A 21 10.00 -6.40 -5.50
N PRO A 22 9.66 -6.71 -4.24
CA PRO A 22 9.03 -5.74 -3.37
C PRO A 22 10.00 -4.64 -2.99
N THR A 23 9.48 -3.42 -2.83
CA THR A 23 10.26 -2.32 -2.26
C THR A 23 10.60 -2.65 -0.81
N LYS A 24 11.89 -2.72 -0.47
CA LYS A 24 12.37 -3.02 0.88
C LYS A 24 12.75 -1.75 1.60
N ILE A 25 12.19 -1.55 2.79
CA ILE A 25 12.39 -0.36 3.62
C ILE A 25 12.72 -0.82 5.03
N VAL A 26 13.76 -0.24 5.63
CA VAL A 26 14.02 -0.39 7.07
C VAL A 26 13.65 0.92 7.76
N VAL A 27 12.86 0.81 8.84
CA VAL A 27 12.41 1.92 9.67
C VAL A 27 12.92 1.73 11.09
N THR A 28 13.66 2.70 11.61
CA THR A 28 14.14 2.72 13.00
C THR A 28 13.27 3.65 13.87
N GLY A 29 13.35 3.51 15.20
CA GLY A 29 12.57 4.28 16.17
C GLY A 29 11.18 3.71 16.50
N GLY A 30 10.99 2.41 16.26
CA GLY A 30 9.78 1.67 16.64
C GLY A 30 8.52 2.04 15.85
N LEU A 31 7.36 1.66 16.37
CA LEU A 31 6.06 1.80 15.70
C LEU A 31 5.40 3.18 15.89
N ASP A 32 5.87 3.98 16.85
CA ASP A 32 5.13 5.17 17.28
C ASP A 32 5.01 6.25 16.21
N GLY A 33 3.77 6.53 15.81
CA GLY A 33 3.48 7.53 14.79
C GLY A 33 3.86 7.12 13.36
N ILE A 34 4.28 5.88 13.11
CA ILE A 34 4.49 5.39 11.74
C ILE A 34 3.15 5.31 10.99
N GLY A 35 3.16 5.69 9.72
CA GLY A 35 1.98 5.55 8.88
C GLY A 35 2.22 5.91 7.44
N PHE A 36 1.14 5.86 6.67
CA PHE A 36 1.16 6.11 5.24
C PHE A 36 0.28 7.32 4.92
N ASN A 37 0.86 8.33 4.31
CA ASN A 37 0.11 9.45 3.78
C ASN A 37 -0.31 9.16 2.34
N LEU A 38 -1.61 9.10 2.09
CA LEU A 38 -2.13 9.08 0.72
C LEU A 38 -2.01 10.49 0.13
N ALA A 39 -0.90 10.75 -0.56
CA ALA A 39 -0.57 12.06 -1.11
C ALA A 39 -1.29 12.32 -2.44
N GLU A 40 -1.48 11.28 -3.24
CA GLU A 40 -2.08 11.35 -4.56
C GLU A 40 -3.13 10.25 -4.70
N LEU A 41 -4.29 10.61 -5.24
CA LEU A 41 -5.41 9.70 -5.50
C LEU A 41 -6.24 10.32 -6.61
N THR A 42 -6.53 9.53 -7.64
CA THR A 42 -7.44 9.91 -8.71
C THR A 42 -8.86 10.06 -8.16
N GLU A 43 -9.54 11.15 -8.53
CA GLU A 43 -10.85 11.49 -7.97
C GLU A 43 -11.88 10.38 -8.20
N GLY A 44 -12.59 10.00 -7.12
CA GLY A 44 -13.61 8.95 -7.12
C GLY A 44 -13.09 7.53 -6.91
N ASP A 45 -11.77 7.32 -6.87
CA ASP A 45 -11.19 6.01 -6.61
C ASP A 45 -11.17 5.68 -5.11
N VAL A 46 -11.19 4.38 -4.81
CA VAL A 46 -11.00 3.87 -3.45
C VAL A 46 -9.84 2.90 -3.45
N VAL A 47 -8.81 3.23 -2.70
CA VAL A 47 -7.62 2.42 -2.50
C VAL A 47 -7.64 1.80 -1.11
N ALA A 48 -7.07 0.61 -0.95
CA ALA A 48 -6.84 0.00 0.35
C ALA A 48 -5.35 -0.21 0.58
N LEU A 49 -4.93 0.05 1.81
CA LEU A 49 -3.69 -0.47 2.37
C LEU A 49 -4.00 -1.73 3.15
N VAL A 50 -3.19 -2.75 2.95
CA VAL A 50 -3.40 -4.08 3.51
C VAL A 50 -2.10 -4.52 4.16
N PHE A 51 -2.18 -4.76 5.46
CA PHE A 51 -1.09 -5.19 6.31
C PHE A 51 -1.18 -6.70 6.43
N ILE A 52 -0.39 -7.41 5.64
CA ILE A 52 -0.53 -8.85 5.44
C ILE A 52 -0.29 -9.59 6.76
N ASP A 53 0.79 -9.24 7.46
CA ASP A 53 1.23 -9.99 8.64
C ASP A 53 0.31 -9.81 9.85
N THR A 54 -0.33 -8.65 9.97
CA THR A 54 -1.32 -8.37 11.02
C THR A 54 -2.76 -8.62 10.60
N GLN A 55 -2.98 -9.00 9.32
CA GLN A 55 -4.30 -9.19 8.70
C GLN A 55 -5.23 -7.98 8.85
N LYS A 56 -4.65 -6.78 8.94
CA LYS A 56 -5.40 -5.52 9.03
C LYS A 56 -5.47 -4.83 7.68
N SER A 57 -6.45 -3.95 7.51
CA SER A 57 -6.57 -3.14 6.30
C SER A 57 -7.21 -1.79 6.60
N GLU A 58 -6.92 -0.82 5.75
CA GLU A 58 -7.52 0.51 5.79
C GLU A 58 -7.96 0.89 4.37
N LYS A 59 -9.21 1.34 4.21
CA LYS A 59 -9.69 1.92 2.95
C LYS A 59 -9.57 3.44 2.98
N LEU A 60 -9.19 4.01 1.85
CA LEU A 60 -9.05 5.45 1.67
C LEU A 60 -9.71 5.86 0.36
N GLN A 61 -10.54 6.88 0.45
CA GLN A 61 -11.23 7.51 -0.68
C GLN A 61 -10.83 9.00 -0.86
N HIS A 62 -10.02 9.51 0.06
CA HIS A 62 -9.51 10.88 0.06
C HIS A 62 -8.07 10.87 0.56
N LYS A 63 -7.30 11.89 0.14
CA LYS A 63 -5.94 12.14 0.61
C LYS A 63 -5.93 12.36 2.12
N ARG A 64 -5.23 11.49 2.86
CA ARG A 64 -5.10 11.57 4.32
C ARG A 64 -3.98 10.67 4.81
N PHE A 65 -3.53 10.96 6.03
CA PHE A 65 -2.63 10.08 6.77
C PHE A 65 -3.39 8.87 7.35
N CYS A 66 -2.84 7.68 7.13
CA CYS A 66 -3.26 6.42 7.72
C CYS A 66 -2.25 6.00 8.78
N ASN A 67 -2.66 6.04 10.05
CA ASN A 67 -1.84 5.51 11.14
C ASN A 67 -1.64 3.99 10.96
N ALA A 68 -0.39 3.55 10.97
CA ALA A 68 -0.01 2.15 10.82
C ALA A 68 0.61 1.55 12.10
N ALA A 69 0.76 2.32 13.17
CA ALA A 69 1.38 1.86 14.42
C ALA A 69 0.68 0.62 15.00
N ASP A 70 -0.65 0.58 14.94
CA ASP A 70 -1.43 -0.58 15.38
C ASP A 70 -1.52 -1.70 14.31
N LYS A 71 -1.06 -1.44 13.09
CA LYS A 71 -1.20 -2.33 11.92
C LYS A 71 0.12 -2.99 11.50
N LEU A 72 1.23 -2.54 12.05
CA LEU A 72 2.55 -3.12 11.87
C LEU A 72 2.99 -3.80 13.17
N ALA A 73 3.90 -4.75 13.04
CA ALA A 73 4.61 -5.39 14.15
C ALA A 73 6.10 -5.01 14.11
N HIS A 74 6.81 -5.22 15.20
CA HIS A 74 8.27 -5.17 15.19
C HIS A 74 8.83 -6.27 14.27
N GLY A 75 9.94 -5.98 13.57
CA GLY A 75 10.51 -6.87 12.58
C GLY A 75 9.89 -6.70 11.19
N LYS A 76 9.83 -7.78 10.41
CA LYS A 76 9.44 -7.74 9.00
C LYS A 76 7.93 -7.70 8.83
N ASN A 77 7.46 -6.77 8.01
CA ASN A 77 6.08 -6.58 7.62
C ASN A 77 5.96 -6.51 6.11
N ARG A 78 4.83 -6.93 5.59
CA ARG A 78 4.45 -6.85 4.18
C ARG A 78 3.19 -6.03 4.08
N VAL A 79 3.27 -4.96 3.30
CA VAL A 79 2.16 -4.04 3.07
C VAL A 79 1.87 -4.00 1.58
N VAL A 80 0.60 -4.15 1.23
CA VAL A 80 0.12 -4.05 -0.13
C VAL A 80 -0.80 -2.84 -0.25
N SER A 81 -0.66 -2.11 -1.34
CA SER A 81 -1.65 -1.13 -1.77
C SER A 81 -2.41 -1.66 -2.98
N VAL A 82 -3.73 -1.47 -3.00
CA VAL A 82 -4.59 -1.97 -4.08
C VAL A 82 -5.83 -1.10 -4.29
N ILE A 83 -6.25 -0.92 -5.54
CA ILE A 83 -7.55 -0.30 -5.84
C ILE A 83 -8.68 -1.29 -5.53
N THR A 84 -9.63 -0.87 -4.69
CA THR A 84 -10.78 -1.68 -4.26
C THR A 84 -12.08 -1.34 -4.98
N ARG A 85 -12.15 -0.13 -5.53
CA ARG A 85 -13.23 0.30 -6.43
C ARG A 85 -12.61 0.92 -7.67
N ASN A 86 -12.58 0.15 -8.74
CA ASN A 86 -12.44 0.66 -10.10
C ASN A 86 -13.86 0.78 -10.68
N SER A 87 -14.23 1.93 -11.22
CA SER A 87 -15.55 2.18 -11.83
C SER A 87 -15.74 1.50 -13.20
N GLY A 88 -15.16 0.30 -13.38
CA GLY A 88 -15.48 -0.68 -14.43
C GLY A 88 -15.08 -0.32 -15.87
N ASN A 89 -14.80 0.95 -16.15
CA ASN A 89 -14.48 1.45 -17.49
C ASN A 89 -13.29 2.43 -17.49
N ARG A 90 -12.58 2.57 -16.36
CA ARG A 90 -11.43 3.48 -16.31
C ARG A 90 -10.20 2.81 -16.92
N THR A 91 -9.68 3.48 -17.94
CA THR A 91 -8.38 3.20 -18.52
C THR A 91 -7.27 3.83 -17.68
N GLN A 92 -7.54 4.82 -16.84
CA GLN A 92 -6.49 5.53 -16.11
C GLN A 92 -6.77 5.59 -14.61
N PHE A 93 -5.72 5.40 -13.81
CA PHE A 93 -5.72 5.70 -12.38
C PHE A 93 -4.31 6.00 -11.90
N HIS A 94 -4.25 6.72 -10.79
CA HIS A 94 -3.02 7.01 -10.07
C HIS A 94 -3.30 7.14 -8.58
N TYR A 95 -2.46 6.52 -7.77
CA TYR A 95 -2.39 6.77 -6.35
C TYR A 95 -0.95 6.65 -5.84
N LYS A 96 -0.67 7.35 -4.73
CA LYS A 96 0.66 7.38 -4.10
C LYS A 96 0.56 7.47 -2.60
N PHE A 97 1.10 6.47 -1.92
CA PHE A 97 1.31 6.49 -0.48
C PHE A 97 2.77 6.83 -0.16
N LEU A 98 2.97 7.75 0.77
CA LEU A 98 4.27 8.07 1.34
C LEU A 98 4.32 7.49 2.76
N LEU A 99 5.24 6.57 3.02
CA LEU A 99 5.52 6.09 4.37
C LEU A 99 6.29 7.20 5.12
N GLN A 100 5.74 7.67 6.24
CA GLN A 100 6.27 8.78 7.03
C GLN A 100 5.88 8.65 8.51
N ARG A 101 6.50 9.42 9.40
CA ARG A 101 6.00 9.59 10.77
C ARG A 101 5.00 10.75 10.83
N ASN A 102 3.94 10.60 11.62
CA ASN A 102 2.96 11.64 11.89
C ASN A 102 3.53 12.75 12.80
N ILE A 103 4.60 12.46 13.54
CA ILE A 103 5.23 13.39 14.47
C ILE A 103 5.95 14.46 13.65
N ASN A 104 5.42 15.69 13.64
CA ASN A 104 6.08 16.89 13.12
C ASN A 104 6.65 16.83 11.69
N ASN A 105 6.05 16.06 10.77
CA ASN A 105 6.61 15.83 9.43
C ASN A 105 8.04 15.27 9.47
N GLU A 106 8.43 14.59 10.55
CA GLU A 106 9.76 14.00 10.66
C GLU A 106 9.93 12.92 9.58
N PRO A 107 10.93 13.08 8.70
CA PRO A 107 11.24 12.05 7.72
C PRO A 107 11.64 10.78 8.46
N ILE A 108 11.14 9.64 8.00
CA ILE A 108 11.61 8.36 8.50
C ILE A 108 13.07 8.21 8.09
N THR A 109 13.92 7.79 9.03
CA THR A 109 15.26 7.32 8.70
C THR A 109 15.14 6.01 7.94
N ILE A 110 15.20 6.09 6.61
CA ILE A 110 15.10 4.96 5.68
C ILE A 110 16.51 4.47 5.36
N TYR A 111 16.80 3.22 5.66
CA TYR A 111 18.00 2.54 5.18
C TYR A 111 17.61 1.60 4.01
N ASN A 112 18.43 1.60 2.94
CA ASN A 112 18.32 0.86 1.65
C ASN A 112 17.66 1.53 0.43
N ASN A 113 18.12 2.74 0.03
CA ASN A 113 18.04 3.29 -1.35
C ASN A 113 16.69 3.24 -2.12
N GLY A 114 15.60 2.84 -1.49
CA GLY A 114 14.26 2.82 -2.03
C GLY A 114 13.49 4.04 -1.55
N ASN A 115 12.75 4.66 -2.47
CA ASN A 115 11.76 5.65 -2.07
C ASN A 115 10.75 4.96 -1.16
N ALA A 116 10.43 5.59 -0.02
CA ALA A 116 9.42 5.11 0.91
C ALA A 116 7.99 5.35 0.38
N VAL A 117 7.75 4.84 -0.82
CA VAL A 117 6.62 5.19 -1.67
C VAL A 117 6.00 3.92 -2.21
N LEU A 118 4.70 3.77 -1.98
CA LEU A 118 3.85 2.79 -2.66
C LEU A 118 3.02 3.56 -3.69
N GLU A 119 3.48 3.55 -4.94
CA GLU A 119 2.88 4.30 -6.04
C GLU A 119 2.47 3.36 -7.15
N SER A 120 1.23 3.51 -7.60
CA SER A 120 0.79 2.87 -8.83
C SER A 120 0.19 3.87 -9.79
N THR A 121 0.65 3.78 -11.02
CA THR A 121 0.18 4.54 -12.17
C THR A 121 -0.27 3.57 -13.24
N TYR A 122 -1.47 3.79 -13.76
CA TYR A 122 -2.01 3.09 -14.90
C TYR A 122 -2.52 4.12 -15.91
N ASP A 123 -2.00 4.07 -17.13
CA ASP A 123 -2.13 5.11 -18.16
C ASP A 123 -3.10 4.73 -19.30
N GLY A 124 -3.58 3.49 -19.33
CA GLY A 124 -4.78 3.14 -20.09
C GLY A 124 -4.61 2.57 -21.47
N SER A 125 -3.58 1.74 -21.67
CA SER A 125 -3.51 0.89 -22.85
C SER A 125 -4.72 -0.05 -23.00
N GLN A 126 -5.31 -0.53 -21.89
CA GLN A 126 -6.54 -1.35 -21.88
C GLN A 126 -7.43 -1.04 -20.66
N PRO A 127 -8.74 -1.28 -20.69
CA PRO A 127 -9.56 -1.22 -19.48
C PRO A 127 -9.22 -2.36 -18.50
N VAL A 128 -9.22 -2.07 -17.20
CA VAL A 128 -9.05 -3.07 -16.14
C VAL A 128 -10.34 -3.90 -16.02
N LYS A 129 -10.40 -5.04 -16.71
CA LYS A 129 -11.61 -5.85 -16.85
C LYS A 129 -11.70 -7.01 -15.85
N ASP A 130 -10.56 -7.58 -15.42
CA ASP A 130 -10.51 -8.79 -14.59
C ASP A 130 -9.51 -8.69 -13.44
N ILE A 131 -9.66 -9.59 -12.45
CA ILE A 131 -8.68 -9.82 -11.36
C ILE A 131 -7.34 -10.31 -11.92
N SER A 132 -7.25 -10.78 -13.17
CA SER A 132 -5.96 -11.02 -13.83
C SER A 132 -5.24 -9.74 -14.22
N ASN A 133 -5.96 -8.62 -14.31
CA ASN A 133 -5.44 -7.30 -14.63
C ASN A 133 -5.11 -6.53 -13.34
N LEU A 134 -4.43 -7.16 -12.37
CA LEU A 134 -3.92 -6.56 -11.11
C LEU A 134 -2.89 -5.45 -11.33
N SER A 135 -3.00 -4.71 -12.42
CA SER A 135 -2.49 -3.36 -12.58
C SER A 135 -2.72 -2.59 -11.27
N GLY A 136 -1.63 -2.12 -10.70
CA GLY A 136 -1.61 -1.35 -9.47
C GLY A 136 -1.83 -2.09 -8.18
N ILE A 137 -1.29 -3.29 -8.08
CA ILE A 137 -0.89 -3.85 -6.81
C ILE A 137 0.60 -3.59 -6.60
N GLU A 138 0.93 -2.88 -5.53
CA GLU A 138 2.32 -2.63 -5.13
C GLU A 138 2.57 -3.23 -3.74
N LEU A 139 3.63 -4.01 -3.63
CA LEU A 139 4.07 -4.69 -2.41
C LEU A 139 5.33 -4.01 -1.87
N CYS A 140 5.29 -3.69 -0.58
CA CYS A 140 6.43 -3.19 0.17
C CYS A 140 6.71 -4.10 1.37
N GLU A 141 7.99 -4.41 1.57
CA GLU A 141 8.51 -5.03 2.77
C GLU A 141 9.08 -3.95 3.70
N ILE A 142 8.56 -3.87 4.91
CA ILE A 142 8.96 -2.89 5.92
C ILE A 142 9.53 -3.63 7.12
N GLU A 143 10.80 -3.41 7.43
CA GLU A 143 11.42 -3.90 8.66
C GLU A 143 11.42 -2.80 9.72
N VAL A 144 10.64 -2.97 10.78
CA VAL A 144 10.58 -2.03 11.91
C VAL A 144 11.56 -2.45 12.99
N ARG A 145 12.43 -1.53 13.42
CA ARG A 145 13.44 -1.70 14.47
C ARG A 145 13.30 -0.62 15.54
N ASP A 146 13.65 -0.96 16.77
CA ASP A 146 13.50 -0.06 17.93
C ASP A 146 14.66 0.90 18.16
N TRP A 147 15.78 0.70 17.46
CA TRP A 147 17.04 1.39 17.65
C TRP A 147 17.55 2.02 16.36
#